data_AF-A0A6H0CVR8-F1
#
_entry.id   AF-A0A6H0CVR8-F1
#
_cell.length_a   1.000
_cell.length_b   1.000
_cell.length_c   1.000
_cell.angle_alpha   90.00
_cell.angle_beta   90.00
_cell.angle_gamma   90.00
#
_symmetry.space_group_name_H-M   'P 1'
#
loop_
_entity.id
_entity.type
_entity.pdbx_description
1 polymer ?
#
loop_
_entity_poly.entity_id
_entity_poly.type
_entity_poly.pdbx_seq_one_letter_code
_entity_poly.pdbx_strand_id
1 'polypeptide(L)'
;MAAICPNCHLPEMIAYVVNDDGLHPFPCLECNTGTVRCTPYGHLSGAAPCGTDGCQGSVRDDYQYDPKGRLSRLDRVRCRLCATDRTAALPAGSAPERAVPGPRLPGSAIRSRPHG
;
A
#
# COMPACT_ATOMS: atom_id res chain seq x y z
N MET A 1 8.90 -1.11 -3.78
CA MET A 1 8.70 0.35 -3.59
C MET A 1 7.49 0.57 -2.69
N ALA A 2 7.28 1.77 -2.16
CA ALA A 2 6.14 2.07 -1.26
C ALA A 2 5.48 3.41 -1.59
N ALA A 3 4.15 3.47 -1.40
CA ALA A 3 3.30 4.58 -1.77
C ALA A 3 2.46 5.10 -0.59
N ILE A 4 2.01 6.34 -0.70
CA ILE A 4 1.10 7.01 0.24
C ILE A 4 -0.31 6.47 0.02
N CYS A 5 -0.98 6.01 1.07
CA CYS A 5 -2.34 5.50 0.95
C CYS A 5 -3.33 6.65 0.64
N PRO A 6 -4.20 6.52 -0.39
CA PRO A 6 -5.19 7.56 -0.71
C PRO A 6 -6.36 7.63 0.29
N ASN A 7 -6.49 6.65 1.19
CA ASN A 7 -7.55 6.63 2.20
C ASN A 7 -7.07 7.22 3.54
N CYS A 8 -5.94 6.74 4.08
CA CYS A 8 -5.43 7.22 5.37
C CYS A 8 -4.36 8.33 5.26
N HIS A 9 -3.87 8.65 4.06
CA HIS A 9 -2.86 9.68 3.82
C HIS A 9 -1.52 9.47 4.54
N LEU A 10 -1.29 8.25 5.05
CA LEU A 10 -0.05 7.87 5.70
C LEU A 10 0.99 7.46 4.63
N PRO A 11 2.24 7.93 4.75
CA PRO A 11 3.31 7.58 3.82
C PRO A 11 3.72 6.12 3.96
N GLU A 12 4.23 5.57 2.86
CA GLU A 12 4.82 4.22 2.78
C GLU A 12 3.89 3.06 3.21
N MET A 13 2.58 3.28 3.24
CA MET A 13 1.60 2.26 3.67
C MET A 13 1.19 1.26 2.60
N ILE A 14 1.48 1.53 1.33
CA ILE A 14 1.16 0.63 0.21
C ILE A 14 2.45 0.19 -0.45
N ALA A 15 2.90 -1.02 -0.14
CA ALA A 15 3.97 -1.64 -0.90
C ALA A 15 3.48 -1.99 -2.32
N TYR A 16 4.37 -1.93 -3.30
CA TYR A 16 4.07 -2.36 -4.66
C TYR A 16 5.30 -2.89 -5.40
N VAL A 17 5.01 -3.75 -6.38
CA VAL A 17 5.97 -4.35 -7.31
C VAL A 17 5.62 -3.90 -8.72
N VAL A 18 6.64 -3.59 -9.51
CA VAL A 18 6.51 -3.35 -10.95
C VAL A 18 7.26 -4.47 -11.67
N ASN A 19 6.60 -5.14 -12.61
CA ASN A 19 7.18 -6.17 -13.47
C ASN A 19 6.62 -6.04 -14.90
N ASP A 20 6.96 -6.98 -15.78
CA ASP A 20 6.49 -6.97 -17.17
C ASP A 20 4.96 -7.04 -17.31
N ASP A 21 4.26 -7.60 -16.32
CA ASP A 21 2.79 -7.66 -16.26
C ASP A 21 2.16 -6.37 -15.71
N GLY A 22 2.96 -5.42 -15.22
CA GLY A 22 2.53 -4.10 -14.78
C GLY A 22 2.75 -3.81 -13.29
N LEU A 23 1.86 -3.00 -12.72
CA LEU A 23 1.94 -2.48 -11.35
C LEU A 23 1.02 -3.27 -10.40
N HIS A 24 1.61 -3.83 -9.35
CA HIS A 24 0.92 -4.71 -8.40
C HIS A 24 1.04 -4.15 -6.97
N PRO A 25 0.09 -3.31 -6.52
CA PRO A 25 0.06 -2.81 -5.15
C PRO A 25 -0.56 -3.82 -4.19
N PHE A 26 0.01 -3.90 -2.99
CA PHE A 26 -0.58 -4.62 -1.86
C PHE A 26 -1.62 -3.74 -1.15
N PRO A 27 -2.55 -4.33 -0.36
CA PRO A 27 -3.43 -3.54 0.49
C PRO A 27 -2.67 -2.65 1.47
N CYS A 28 -3.26 -1.51 1.83
CA CYS A 28 -2.71 -0.61 2.83
C CYS A 28 -2.43 -1.36 4.15
N LEU A 29 -1.21 -1.21 4.69
CA LEU A 29 -0.81 -1.88 5.93
C LEU A 29 -1.61 -1.41 7.15
N GLU A 30 -2.11 -0.16 7.11
CA GLU A 30 -2.92 0.44 8.17
C GLU A 30 -4.40 0.10 8.02
N CYS A 31 -5.05 0.56 6.94
CA CYS A 31 -6.51 0.50 6.81
C CYS A 31 -7.00 -0.68 5.94
N ASN A 32 -6.10 -1.53 5.46
CA ASN A 32 -6.38 -2.71 4.62
C ASN A 32 -7.14 -2.41 3.31
N THR A 33 -7.25 -1.14 2.91
CA THR A 33 -7.86 -0.72 1.65
C THR A 33 -6.97 -1.11 0.48
N GLY A 34 -7.53 -1.79 -0.52
CA GLY A 34 -6.84 -2.12 -1.77
C GLY A 34 -6.93 -0.98 -2.78
N THR A 35 -5.86 -0.76 -3.54
CA THR A 35 -5.77 0.27 -4.60
C THR A 35 -5.65 -0.31 -6.00
N VAL A 36 -5.72 -1.64 -6.15
CA VAL A 36 -5.62 -2.34 -7.45
C VAL A 36 -6.77 -1.96 -8.40
N ARG A 37 -7.95 -1.64 -7.85
CA ARG A 37 -9.15 -1.32 -8.63
C ARG A 37 -9.81 -0.03 -8.16
N CYS A 38 -10.40 0.68 -9.10
CA CYS A 38 -11.25 1.84 -8.88
C CYS A 38 -12.34 1.90 -9.97
N THR A 39 -13.10 2.98 -10.02
CA THR A 39 -13.96 3.29 -11.15
C THR A 39 -13.14 3.38 -12.46
N PRO A 40 -13.70 3.02 -13.62
CA PRO A 40 -13.06 3.24 -14.92
C PRO A 40 -12.58 4.68 -15.10
N TYR A 41 -11.36 4.87 -15.60
CA TYR A 41 -10.71 6.19 -15.70
C TYR A 41 -10.64 6.96 -14.38
N GLY A 42 -10.75 6.26 -13.25
CA GLY A 42 -10.67 6.86 -11.93
C GLY A 42 -9.32 7.50 -11.66
N HIS A 43 -9.30 8.36 -10.66
CA HIS A 43 -8.11 8.99 -10.14
C HIS A 43 -8.18 9.03 -8.61
N LEU A 44 -7.15 8.55 -7.92
CA LEU A 44 -7.00 8.68 -6.48
C LEU A 44 -5.69 9.39 -6.15
N SER A 45 -5.61 10.02 -4.98
CA SER A 45 -4.42 10.76 -4.54
C SER A 45 -4.19 10.54 -3.06
N GLY A 46 -3.00 10.04 -2.70
CA GLY A 46 -2.49 10.07 -1.33
C GLY A 46 -1.54 11.24 -1.17
N ALA A 47 -1.60 11.96 -0.04
CA ALA A 47 -0.69 13.07 0.23
C ALA A 47 -0.22 13.02 1.68
N ALA A 48 1.07 13.23 1.90
CA ALA A 48 1.69 13.23 3.22
C ALA A 48 2.57 14.48 3.40
N PRO A 49 2.76 14.97 4.64
CA PRO A 49 3.66 16.08 4.92
C PRO A 49 5.09 15.80 4.39
N CYS A 50 5.75 16.85 3.91
CA CYS A 50 7.14 16.78 3.49
C CYS A 50 8.06 16.44 4.68
N GLY A 51 9.03 15.56 4.46
CA GLY A 51 10.01 15.15 5.47
C GLY A 51 11.25 16.05 5.57
N THR A 52 11.29 17.18 4.87
CA THR A 52 12.40 18.13 4.94
C THR A 52 12.20 19.10 6.09
N ASP A 53 13.20 19.25 6.95
CA ASP A 53 13.15 20.13 8.12
C ASP A 53 12.75 21.57 7.74
N GLY A 54 11.74 22.09 8.44
CA GLY A 54 11.21 23.43 8.20
C GLY A 54 10.34 23.58 6.93
N CYS A 55 10.22 22.56 6.09
CA CYS A 55 9.38 22.61 4.90
C CYS A 55 7.90 22.35 5.22
N GLN A 56 7.03 23.33 4.94
CA GLN A 56 5.58 23.24 5.16
C GLN A 56 4.80 22.62 3.98
N GLY A 57 5.51 22.05 3.00
CA GLY A 57 4.90 21.45 1.81
C GLY A 57 4.47 19.99 2.03
N SER A 58 4.00 19.35 0.96
CA SER A 58 3.58 17.94 0.97
C SER A 58 4.13 17.19 -0.25
N VAL A 59 4.29 15.87 -0.10
CA VAL A 59 4.55 14.93 -1.20
C VAL A 59 3.24 14.19 -1.48
N ARG A 60 2.98 13.87 -2.75
CA ARG A 60 1.73 13.24 -3.17
C ARG A 60 2.01 12.07 -4.11
N ASP A 61 1.23 11.01 -4.01
CA ASP A 61 1.21 9.90 -4.95
C ASP A 61 -0.14 9.89 -5.68
N ASP A 62 -0.07 9.91 -7.02
CA ASP A 62 -1.21 9.93 -7.92
C ASP A 62 -1.44 8.57 -8.57
N TYR A 63 -2.64 8.04 -8.36
CA TYR A 63 -3.09 6.74 -8.85
C TYR A 63 -4.02 6.96 -10.04
N GLN A 64 -3.66 6.43 -11.20
CA GLN A 64 -4.47 6.54 -12.43
C GLN A 64 -4.93 5.16 -12.87
N TYR A 65 -6.20 5.08 -13.26
CA TYR A 65 -6.86 3.83 -13.60
C TYR A 65 -7.20 3.77 -15.08
N ASP A 66 -7.10 2.58 -15.66
CA ASP A 66 -7.41 2.31 -17.07
C ASP A 66 -8.94 2.28 -17.33
N PRO A 67 -9.37 2.10 -18.60
CA PRO A 67 -10.79 1.96 -18.95
C PRO A 67 -11.51 0.79 -18.27
N LYS A 68 -10.78 -0.19 -17.73
CA LYS A 68 -11.32 -1.35 -17.00
C LYS A 68 -11.27 -1.15 -15.48
N GLY A 69 -10.89 0.05 -15.02
CA GLY A 69 -10.76 0.39 -13.61
C GLY A 69 -9.59 -0.32 -12.92
N ARG A 70 -8.57 -0.78 -13.66
CA ARG A 70 -7.34 -1.34 -13.11
C ARG A 70 -6.29 -0.24 -12.97
N LEU A 71 -5.51 -0.28 -11.89
CA LEU A 71 -4.42 0.65 -11.71
C LEU A 71 -3.40 0.50 -12.85
N SER A 72 -3.20 1.56 -13.63
CA SER A 72 -2.27 1.56 -14.76
C SER A 72 -1.03 2.39 -14.48
N ARG A 73 -1.14 3.40 -13.60
CA ARG A 73 -0.03 4.29 -13.30
C ARG A 73 -0.08 4.76 -11.85
N LEU A 74 1.12 4.92 -11.29
CA LEU A 74 1.37 5.49 -9.98
C LEU A 74 2.55 6.45 -10.10
N ASP A 75 2.30 7.75 -9.92
CA ASP A 75 3.33 8.78 -10.02
C ASP A 75 3.54 9.46 -8.67
N ARG A 76 4.80 9.59 -8.24
CA ARG A 76 5.16 10.43 -7.08
C ARG A 76 5.37 11.87 -7.51
N VAL A 77 4.51 12.76 -7.02
CA VAL A 77 4.63 14.20 -7.15
C VAL A 77 5.48 14.74 -6.00
N ARG A 78 6.65 15.28 -6.37
CA ARG A 78 7.58 15.94 -5.45
C ARG A 78 6.95 17.16 -4.79
N CYS A 79 7.45 17.47 -3.60
CA CYS A 79 7.08 18.65 -2.86
C CYS A 79 7.30 19.92 -3.69
N ARG A 80 6.27 20.73 -3.87
CA ARG A 80 6.37 21.96 -4.68
C ARG A 80 7.24 23.04 -4.06
N LEU A 81 7.50 22.99 -2.74
CA LEU A 81 8.29 24.01 -2.05
C LEU A 81 9.79 23.73 -2.06
N CYS A 82 10.19 22.47 -1.87
CA CYS A 82 11.61 22.09 -1.78
C CYS A 82 12.05 21.01 -2.78
N ALA A 83 11.16 20.59 -3.69
CA ALA A 83 11.42 19.60 -4.75
C ALA A 83 11.82 18.19 -4.28
N THR A 84 11.79 17.90 -2.98
CA THR A 84 12.04 16.55 -2.44
C THR A 84 10.84 15.63 -2.67
N ASP A 85 11.08 14.33 -2.66
CA ASP A 85 10.06 13.27 -2.61
C ASP A 85 9.98 12.57 -1.24
N ARG A 86 10.72 13.08 -0.25
CA ARG A 86 10.70 12.56 1.12
C ARG A 86 9.45 12.98 1.87
N THR A 87 8.79 12.00 2.47
CA THR A 87 7.69 12.19 3.40
C THR A 87 8.18 12.22 4.84
N ALA A 88 7.46 12.91 5.72
CA ALA A 88 7.74 12.88 7.15
C ALA A 88 7.59 11.45 7.68
N ALA A 89 8.52 11.03 8.55
CA ALA A 89 8.42 9.73 9.22
C ALA A 89 7.17 9.71 10.10
N LEU A 90 6.47 8.57 10.11
CA LEU A 90 5.41 8.35 11.07
C LEU A 90 6.01 8.13 12.45
N PRO A 91 5.39 8.65 13.52
CA PRO A 91 5.78 8.30 14.88
C PRO A 91 5.64 6.78 15.06
N ALA A 92 6.64 6.15 15.67
CA ALA A 92 6.85 4.70 15.73
C ALA A 92 5.81 3.91 16.58
N GLY A 93 4.60 4.41 16.79
CA GLY A 93 3.59 3.85 17.69
C GLY A 93 2.33 3.28 17.03
N SER A 94 2.19 3.36 15.70
CA SER A 94 0.94 3.01 15.01
C SER A 94 1.00 1.77 14.12
N ALA A 95 2.11 1.03 14.07
CA ALA A 95 2.09 -0.26 13.39
C ALA A 95 1.30 -1.26 14.25
N PRO A 96 0.14 -1.80 13.79
CA PRO A 96 -0.48 -2.90 14.50
C PRO A 96 0.50 -4.07 14.50
N GLU A 97 0.82 -4.57 15.69
CA GLU A 97 1.61 -5.78 15.89
C GLU A 97 0.82 -6.95 15.29
N ARG A 98 0.98 -7.15 13.98
CA ARG A 98 0.26 -8.18 13.24
C ARG A 98 0.93 -9.50 13.61
N ALA A 99 0.36 -10.16 14.61
CA ALA A 99 0.76 -11.51 14.99
C ALA A 99 0.84 -12.37 13.73
N VAL A 100 2.05 -12.80 13.37
CA VAL A 100 2.27 -13.73 12.26
C VAL A 100 1.46 -14.99 12.59
N PRO A 101 0.47 -15.38 11.77
CA PRO A 101 -0.23 -16.63 12.00
C PRO A 101 0.81 -17.75 11.95
N GLY A 102 0.94 -18.48 13.05
CA GLY A 102 1.86 -19.62 13.12
C GLY A 102 1.63 -20.58 11.94
N PRO A 103 2.69 -21.25 11.45
CA PRO A 103 2.58 -22.13 10.29
C PRO A 103 1.50 -23.18 10.55
N ARG A 104 0.46 -23.21 9.69
CA ARG A 104 -0.52 -24.31 9.69
C ARG A 104 0.19 -25.53 9.13
N LEU A 105 0.58 -26.45 10.01
CA LEU A 105 1.10 -27.76 9.61
C LEU A 105 0.01 -28.50 8.79
N PRO A 106 0.32 -28.95 7.56
CA PRO A 106 -0.61 -29.77 6.80
C PRO A 106 -0.59 -31.21 7.30
N GLY A 107 -1.77 -31.75 7.63
CA GLY A 107 -2.07 -33.16 7.50
C GLY A 107 -1.79 -34.06 8.71
N SER A 108 -2.86 -34.54 9.33
CA SER A 108 -2.92 -35.91 9.83
C SER A 108 -4.31 -36.45 9.55
N ALA A 109 -4.52 -36.84 8.29
CA ALA A 109 -5.55 -37.82 7.98
C ALA A 109 -5.06 -39.17 8.48
N ILE A 110 -5.49 -39.59 9.67
CA ILE A 110 -5.37 -40.99 10.08
C ILE A 110 -6.77 -41.58 10.02
N ARG A 111 -7.06 -42.20 8.87
CA ARG A 111 -8.09 -43.22 8.75
C ARG A 111 -7.69 -44.39 9.64
N SER A 112 -8.57 -44.78 10.57
CA SER A 112 -8.62 -46.14 11.12
C SER A 112 -10.04 -46.50 11.58
N ARG A 113 -10.83 -47.09 10.68
CA ARG A 113 -11.73 -48.22 11.00
C ARG A 113 -10.98 -49.47 10.51
N PRO A 114 -11.03 -50.65 11.16
CA PRO A 114 -12.30 -51.36 11.38
C PRO A 114 -12.40 -52.29 12.62
N HIS A 115 -13.61 -52.81 12.81
CA HIS A 115 -14.07 -54.08 13.40
C HIS A 115 -13.49 -54.64 14.72
N GLY A 116 -14.42 -54.87 15.65
CA GLY A 116 -14.38 -55.74 16.81
C GLY A 116 -15.74 -55.70 17.49
#